data_AF-A0A944ANX7-F1
#
_entry.id   AF-A0A944ANX7-F1
#
_cell.length_a   1.000
_cell.length_b   1.000
_cell.length_c   1.000
_cell.angle_alpha   90.00
_cell.angle_beta   90.00
_cell.angle_gamma   90.00
#
_symmetry.space_group_name_H-M   'P 1'
#
loop_
_entity.id
_entity.type
_entity.pdbx_description
1 polymer ?
#
loop_
_entity_poly.entity_id
_entity_poly.type
_entity_poly.pdbx_seq_one_letter_code
_entity_poly.pdbx_strand_id
1 'polypeptide(L)'
;MILEGYVTDKNKSPIANALIEVKGESFITLFRAESNESGYYKLDIPEGKYPFLTAVKDYGVNYLEYWCQNITLQNDMSLDVSFDKLEIYGLHVFLIKGAGNSLMAYFRPMSLPKFQQGARDIAPEDITIKVVIDNREMPVIMTNLVKEFAGDREMSAFLIQVETTESNMLWHKFDLQIVDKDNHYGAATIFNTDI
;
A
#
# COMPACT_ATOMS: atom_id res chain seq x y z
N MET A 1 23.15 0.38 3.07
CA MET A 1 22.26 1.40 2.47
C MET A 1 21.20 1.71 3.50
N ILE A 2 20.84 2.97 3.63
CA ILE A 2 19.84 3.40 4.59
C ILE A 2 18.46 3.42 3.94
N LEU A 3 17.51 2.72 4.54
CA LEU A 3 16.08 2.91 4.32
C LEU A 3 15.48 3.51 5.60
N GLU A 4 14.96 4.72 5.52
CA GLU A 4 14.42 5.43 6.67
C GLU A 4 13.13 6.19 6.33
N GLY A 5 12.42 6.66 7.34
CA GLY A 5 11.20 7.44 7.14
C GLY A 5 10.41 7.58 8.42
N TYR A 6 9.18 8.08 8.30
CA TYR A 6 8.26 8.25 9.41
C TYR A 6 7.01 7.38 9.25
N VAL A 7 6.55 6.79 10.35
CA VAL A 7 5.28 6.08 10.45
C VAL A 7 4.24 7.01 11.07
N THR A 8 3.12 7.21 10.36
CA THR A 8 2.05 8.12 10.80
C THR A 8 0.65 7.53 10.64
N ASP A 9 -0.30 8.01 11.45
CA ASP A 9 -1.72 7.75 11.22
C ASP A 9 -2.30 8.64 10.11
N LYS A 10 -3.60 8.49 9.83
CA LYS A 10 -4.31 9.31 8.83
C LYS A 10 -4.25 10.82 9.09
N ASN A 11 -4.06 11.24 10.33
CA ASN A 11 -3.99 12.64 10.75
C ASN A 11 -2.55 13.16 10.76
N LYS A 12 -1.59 12.38 10.24
CA LYS A 12 -0.14 12.67 10.30
C LYS A 12 0.42 12.70 11.71
N SER A 13 -0.25 12.08 12.66
CA SER A 13 0.30 11.88 14.01
C SER A 13 1.28 10.71 13.99
N PRO A 14 2.43 10.81 14.67
CA PRO A 14 3.44 9.75 14.67
C PRO A 14 2.93 8.50 15.37
N ILE A 15 3.27 7.32 14.83
CA ILE A 15 2.99 6.02 15.46
C ILE A 15 4.31 5.46 15.98
N ALA A 16 4.46 5.43 17.30
CA ALA A 16 5.59 4.82 17.98
C ALA A 16 5.44 3.30 18.13
N ASN A 17 6.56 2.59 18.12
CA ASN A 17 6.67 1.13 18.24
C ASN A 17 5.89 0.38 17.13
N ALA A 18 5.77 0.99 15.95
CA ALA A 18 5.33 0.24 14.77
C ALA A 18 6.48 -0.65 14.32
N LEU A 19 6.17 -1.90 13.97
CA LEU A 19 7.13 -2.84 13.40
C LEU A 19 7.18 -2.63 11.90
N ILE A 20 8.38 -2.36 11.37
CA ILE A 20 8.68 -2.27 9.94
C ILE A 20 9.45 -3.54 9.57
N GLU A 21 8.99 -4.28 8.58
CA GLU A 21 9.62 -5.53 8.13
C GLU A 21 9.90 -5.48 6.63
N VAL A 22 11.15 -5.67 6.23
CA VAL A 22 11.52 -5.96 4.84
C VAL A 22 11.44 -7.47 4.65
N LYS A 23 10.64 -7.91 3.68
CA LYS A 23 10.34 -9.33 3.45
C LYS A 23 10.82 -9.80 2.08
N GLY A 24 11.21 -11.06 2.02
CA GLY A 24 11.53 -11.76 0.78
C GLY A 24 10.29 -12.30 0.06
N GLU A 25 10.49 -12.96 -1.08
CA GLU A 25 9.43 -13.50 -1.95
C GLU A 25 8.48 -14.47 -1.24
N SER A 26 8.98 -15.21 -0.24
CA SER A 26 8.18 -16.14 0.57
C SER A 26 7.52 -15.48 1.79
N PHE A 27 7.43 -14.14 1.81
CA PHE A 27 6.94 -13.32 2.93
C PHE A 27 7.72 -13.46 4.25
N ILE A 28 8.92 -14.07 4.21
CA ILE A 28 9.80 -14.18 5.37
C ILE A 28 10.46 -12.83 5.63
N THR A 29 10.43 -12.37 6.87
CA THR A 29 11.14 -11.17 7.32
C THR A 29 12.65 -11.39 7.22
N LEU A 30 13.30 -10.55 6.40
CA LEU A 30 14.75 -10.53 6.21
C LEU A 30 15.40 -9.52 7.15
N PHE A 31 14.77 -8.35 7.29
CA PHE A 31 15.23 -7.27 8.15
C PHE A 31 14.04 -6.60 8.81
N ARG A 32 14.25 -6.00 9.99
CA ARG A 32 13.20 -5.29 10.72
C ARG A 32 13.75 -4.12 11.53
N ALA A 33 12.89 -3.14 11.75
CA ALA A 33 13.11 -2.02 12.64
C ALA A 33 11.81 -1.69 13.38
N GLU A 34 11.92 -0.89 14.44
CA GLU A 34 10.76 -0.32 15.12
C GLU A 34 10.83 1.21 15.07
N SER A 35 9.68 1.86 14.90
CA SER A 35 9.61 3.31 14.95
C SER A 35 9.75 3.82 16.38
N ASN A 36 10.45 4.94 16.55
CA ASN A 36 10.60 5.61 17.85
C ASN A 36 9.37 6.49 18.20
N GLU A 37 9.46 7.26 19.29
CA GLU A 37 8.38 8.16 19.74
C GLU A 37 7.94 9.22 18.71
N SER A 38 8.85 9.67 17.83
CA SER A 38 8.51 10.60 16.75
C SER A 38 8.01 9.88 15.49
N GLY A 39 7.82 8.56 15.54
CA GLY A 39 7.45 7.72 14.40
C GLY A 39 8.60 7.43 13.44
N TYR A 40 9.82 7.90 13.72
CA TYR A 40 10.97 7.70 12.86
C TYR A 40 11.50 6.27 12.97
N TYR A 41 11.81 5.66 11.83
CA TYR A 41 12.46 4.35 11.75
C TYR A 41 13.67 4.41 10.82
N LYS A 42 14.62 3.49 11.02
CA LYS A 42 15.80 3.35 10.18
C LYS A 42 16.22 1.88 10.08
N LEU A 43 16.52 1.47 8.85
CA LEU A 43 17.10 0.19 8.49
C LEU A 43 18.44 0.45 7.79
N ASP A 44 19.52 -0.13 8.32
CA ASP A 44 20.80 -0.22 7.61
C ASP A 44 20.93 -1.63 7.05
N ILE A 45 20.62 -1.78 5.76
CA ILE A 45 20.53 -3.07 5.08
C ILE A 45 21.36 -3.06 3.79
N PRO A 46 21.77 -4.24 3.27
CA PRO A 46 22.52 -4.31 2.02
C PRO A 46 21.77 -3.66 0.86
N GLU A 47 22.53 -3.18 -0.13
CA GLU A 47 21.93 -2.85 -1.42
C GLU A 47 21.23 -4.09 -2.01
N GLY A 48 20.13 -3.89 -2.71
CA GLY A 48 19.38 -5.01 -3.26
C GLY A 48 17.97 -4.67 -3.70
N LYS A 49 17.29 -5.69 -4.21
CA LYS A 49 15.86 -5.65 -4.53
C LYS A 49 15.10 -6.44 -3.47
N TYR A 50 14.09 -5.80 -2.90
CA TYR A 50 13.24 -6.37 -1.87
C TYR A 50 11.79 -6.33 -2.36
N PRO A 51 11.13 -7.48 -2.50
CA PRO A 51 9.80 -7.52 -3.09
C PRO A 51 8.76 -6.85 -2.20
N PHE A 52 8.94 -6.87 -0.87
CA PHE A 52 7.94 -6.40 0.07
C PHE A 52 8.54 -5.66 1.27
N LEU A 53 7.80 -4.66 1.75
CA LEU A 53 7.91 -4.11 3.09
C LEU A 53 6.52 -4.01 3.70
N THR A 54 6.39 -4.38 4.98
CA THR A 54 5.19 -4.09 5.76
C THR A 54 5.50 -3.14 6.90
N ALA A 55 4.49 -2.37 7.31
CA ALA A 55 4.54 -1.67 8.59
C ALA A 55 3.18 -1.78 9.30
N VAL A 56 3.20 -2.06 10.60
CA VAL A 56 1.99 -2.13 11.41
C VAL A 56 2.31 -1.99 12.89
N LYS A 57 1.31 -1.64 13.68
CA LYS A 57 1.30 -1.74 15.14
C LYS A 57 0.07 -2.53 15.58
N ASP A 58 0.24 -3.49 16.49
CA ASP A 58 -0.88 -4.25 17.07
C ASP A 58 -1.90 -4.74 16.02
N TYR A 59 -1.42 -5.45 14.99
CA TYR A 59 -2.23 -5.90 13.86
C TYR A 59 -3.53 -6.60 14.31
N GLY A 60 -4.65 -6.22 13.72
CA GLY A 60 -5.96 -6.80 14.03
C GLY A 60 -6.58 -6.31 15.33
N VAL A 61 -5.86 -5.50 16.12
CA VAL A 61 -6.36 -4.88 17.35
C VAL A 61 -6.68 -3.41 17.11
N ASN A 62 -5.66 -2.62 16.77
CA ASN A 62 -5.80 -1.17 16.58
C ASN A 62 -5.66 -0.75 15.12
N TYR A 63 -4.86 -1.48 14.34
CA TYR A 63 -4.46 -1.13 12.98
C TYR A 63 -4.45 -2.36 12.06
N LEU A 64 -4.44 -2.11 10.75
CA LEU A 64 -4.03 -3.08 9.73
C LEU A 64 -2.73 -2.64 9.05
N GLU A 65 -2.16 -3.52 8.22
CA GLU A 65 -0.86 -3.33 7.60
C GLU A 65 -0.86 -2.28 6.48
N TYR A 66 0.22 -1.49 6.45
CA TYR A 66 0.69 -0.84 5.23
C TYR A 66 1.59 -1.80 4.45
N TRP A 67 1.43 -1.84 3.13
CA TRP A 67 2.26 -2.63 2.23
C TRP A 67 3.00 -1.75 1.23
N CYS A 68 4.30 -2.00 1.07
CA CYS A 68 5.11 -1.47 -0.02
C CYS A 68 5.71 -2.60 -0.85
N GLN A 69 5.69 -2.46 -2.18
CA GLN A 69 6.17 -3.48 -3.12
C GLN A 69 7.33 -2.98 -3.99
N ASN A 70 8.18 -3.93 -4.41
CA ASN A 70 9.24 -3.74 -5.41
C ASN A 70 10.34 -2.73 -5.05
N ILE A 71 10.73 -2.67 -3.79
CA ILE A 71 11.76 -1.74 -3.32
C ILE A 71 13.11 -2.08 -3.97
N THR A 72 13.69 -1.11 -4.66
CA THR A 72 15.06 -1.20 -5.19
C THR A 72 15.96 -0.25 -4.42
N LEU A 73 16.80 -0.79 -3.55
CA LEU A 73 17.70 -0.03 -2.69
C LEU A 73 19.11 -0.04 -3.26
N GLN A 74 19.41 0.95 -4.12
CA GLN A 74 20.74 1.20 -4.69
C GLN A 74 21.42 2.44 -4.11
N ASN A 75 20.64 3.29 -3.45
CA ASN A 75 21.09 4.47 -2.72
C ASN A 75 20.27 4.55 -1.43
N ASP A 76 20.66 5.43 -0.53
CA ASP A 76 19.82 5.75 0.63
C ASP A 76 18.44 6.23 0.15
N MET A 77 17.38 5.73 0.79
CA MET A 77 15.99 5.93 0.39
C MET A 77 15.17 6.39 1.60
N SER A 78 14.30 7.36 1.36
CA SER A 78 13.24 7.73 2.31
C SER A 78 11.91 7.13 1.89
N LEU A 79 11.22 6.49 2.82
CA LEU A 79 9.88 5.93 2.65
C LEU A 79 9.03 6.24 3.88
N ASP A 80 8.22 7.30 3.77
CA ASP A 80 7.19 7.57 4.77
C ASP A 80 6.03 6.59 4.62
N VAL A 81 5.57 6.10 5.76
CA VAL A 81 4.51 5.10 5.87
C VAL A 81 3.32 5.71 6.59
N SER A 82 2.11 5.38 6.11
CA SER A 82 0.88 5.75 6.81
C SER A 82 -0.13 4.62 6.76
N PHE A 83 -0.68 4.27 7.93
CA PHE A 83 -1.73 3.26 8.07
C PHE A 83 -2.72 3.66 9.16
N ASP A 84 -3.91 3.07 9.09
CA ASP A 84 -4.93 3.16 10.13
C ASP A 84 -5.70 1.82 10.14
N LYS A 85 -7.03 1.87 10.13
CA LYS A 85 -7.92 0.71 10.20
C LYS A 85 -8.22 0.02 8.87
N LEU A 86 -7.72 0.53 7.74
CA LEU A 86 -7.82 -0.15 6.45
C LEU A 86 -6.44 -0.60 5.96
N GLU A 87 -6.42 -1.71 5.24
CA GLU A 87 -5.26 -2.27 4.57
C GLU A 87 -5.52 -2.36 3.06
N ILE A 88 -4.45 -2.22 2.27
CA ILE A 88 -4.47 -2.40 0.82
C ILE A 88 -3.52 -3.56 0.50
N TYR A 89 -4.10 -4.74 0.27
CA TYR A 89 -3.35 -5.96 -0.03
C TYR A 89 -3.29 -6.24 -1.52
N GLY A 90 -2.17 -6.79 -2.00
CA GLY A 90 -2.05 -7.25 -3.39
C GLY A 90 -2.13 -6.15 -4.45
N LEU A 91 -1.67 -4.93 -4.12
CA LEU A 91 -1.60 -3.82 -5.07
C LEU A 91 -0.79 -4.23 -6.31
N HIS A 92 -1.38 -4.13 -7.49
CA HIS A 92 -0.71 -4.42 -8.75
C HIS A 92 -1.07 -3.38 -9.79
N VAL A 93 -0.07 -2.74 -10.40
CA VAL A 93 -0.23 -1.65 -11.36
C VAL A 93 0.30 -2.10 -12.71
N PHE A 94 -0.49 -1.90 -13.77
CA PHE A 94 -0.15 -2.34 -15.11
C PHE A 94 -0.76 -1.44 -16.19
N LEU A 95 -0.13 -1.43 -17.36
CA LEU A 95 -0.61 -0.73 -18.55
C LEU A 95 -1.59 -1.61 -19.33
N ILE A 96 -2.68 -1.03 -19.84
CA ILE A 96 -3.51 -1.66 -20.87
C ILE A 96 -3.18 -1.06 -22.23
N LYS A 97 -2.63 -1.89 -23.12
CA LYS A 97 -2.36 -1.49 -24.51
C LYS A 97 -3.66 -1.07 -25.20
N GLY A 98 -3.69 0.16 -25.73
CA GLY A 98 -4.83 0.70 -26.46
C GLY A 98 -5.93 1.34 -25.59
N ALA A 99 -5.77 1.40 -24.27
CA ALA A 99 -6.73 2.04 -23.35
C ALA A 99 -6.53 3.57 -23.20
N GLY A 100 -5.73 4.19 -24.08
CA GLY A 100 -5.38 5.60 -24.02
C GLY A 100 -4.31 5.89 -22.96
N ASN A 101 -4.33 7.11 -22.43
CA ASN A 101 -3.39 7.56 -21.40
C ASN A 101 -3.90 7.13 -20.02
N SER A 102 -3.69 5.87 -19.65
CA SER A 102 -4.09 5.36 -18.35
C SER A 102 -3.25 4.21 -17.83
N LEU A 103 -3.24 4.06 -16.51
CA LEU A 103 -2.81 2.87 -15.80
C LEU A 103 -4.04 2.17 -15.20
N MET A 104 -3.95 0.86 -15.07
CA MET A 104 -4.85 0.08 -14.23
C MET A 104 -4.16 -0.28 -12.93
N ALA A 105 -4.90 -0.25 -11.82
CA ALA A 105 -4.44 -0.78 -10.55
C ALA A 105 -5.48 -1.72 -9.94
N TYR A 106 -5.05 -2.94 -9.64
CA TYR A 106 -5.80 -3.92 -8.86
C TYR A 106 -5.38 -3.86 -7.40
N PHE A 107 -6.31 -3.97 -6.46
CA PHE A 107 -6.00 -4.16 -5.05
C PHE A 107 -7.17 -4.78 -4.27
N ARG A 108 -6.86 -5.48 -3.18
CA ARG A 108 -7.84 -6.00 -2.23
C ARG A 108 -7.81 -5.20 -0.94
N PRO A 109 -8.83 -4.37 -0.65
CA PRO A 109 -8.89 -3.65 0.59
C PRO A 109 -9.43 -4.52 1.72
N MET A 110 -8.98 -4.27 2.94
CA MET A 110 -9.44 -4.95 4.15
C MET A 110 -9.81 -3.91 5.20
N SER A 111 -10.84 -4.19 6.00
CA SER A 111 -11.39 -3.30 7.03
C SER A 111 -11.28 -3.94 8.42
N LEU A 112 -10.62 -3.25 9.35
CA LEU A 112 -10.45 -3.73 10.72
C LEU A 112 -11.79 -3.98 11.43
N PRO A 113 -12.78 -3.07 11.40
CA PRO A 113 -14.10 -3.34 11.98
C PRO A 113 -14.75 -4.61 11.43
N LYS A 114 -14.71 -4.83 10.11
CA LYS A 114 -15.28 -6.04 9.50
C LYS A 114 -14.50 -7.30 9.88
N PHE A 115 -13.17 -7.21 9.95
CA PHE A 115 -12.30 -8.29 10.42
C PHE A 115 -12.64 -8.68 11.87
N GLN A 116 -12.77 -7.71 12.77
CA GLN A 116 -13.10 -7.93 14.18
C GLN A 116 -14.52 -8.49 14.39
N GLN A 117 -15.43 -8.23 13.45
CA GLN A 117 -16.78 -8.81 13.44
C GLN A 117 -16.81 -10.23 12.85
N GLY A 118 -15.69 -10.75 12.35
CA GLY A 118 -15.64 -12.06 11.68
C GLY A 118 -16.41 -12.10 10.37
N ALA A 119 -16.55 -10.97 9.67
CA ALA A 119 -17.21 -10.93 8.36
C ALA A 119 -16.48 -11.83 7.36
N ARG A 120 -17.23 -12.50 6.47
CA ARG A 120 -16.64 -13.37 5.45
C ARG A 120 -15.89 -12.56 4.38
N ASP A 121 -16.49 -11.46 3.96
CA ASP A 121 -15.89 -10.46 3.09
C ASP A 121 -15.62 -9.20 3.92
N ILE A 122 -14.34 -8.86 4.06
CA ILE A 122 -13.87 -7.78 4.92
C ILE A 122 -13.52 -6.51 4.13
N ALA A 123 -13.83 -6.46 2.83
CA ALA A 123 -13.62 -5.24 2.06
C ALA A 123 -14.53 -4.11 2.58
N PRO A 124 -14.00 -2.88 2.77
CA PRO A 124 -14.82 -1.72 3.07
C PRO A 124 -15.78 -1.39 1.92
N GLU A 125 -16.91 -0.78 2.26
CA GLU A 125 -17.88 -0.24 1.32
C GLU A 125 -17.70 1.28 1.20
N ASP A 126 -18.20 1.86 0.10
CA ASP A 126 -18.22 3.31 -0.12
C ASP A 126 -16.85 3.98 0.09
N ILE A 127 -15.82 3.48 -0.62
CA ILE A 127 -14.47 4.01 -0.52
C ILE A 127 -14.24 5.22 -1.43
N THR A 128 -13.57 6.23 -0.90
CA THR A 128 -12.88 7.26 -1.69
C THR A 128 -11.45 6.80 -1.94
N ILE A 129 -10.99 6.96 -3.17
CA ILE A 129 -9.66 6.53 -3.61
C ILE A 129 -8.85 7.74 -4.05
N LYS A 130 -7.61 7.84 -3.57
CA LYS A 130 -6.62 8.82 -4.01
C LYS A 130 -5.37 8.11 -4.51
N VAL A 131 -4.90 8.54 -5.68
CA VAL A 131 -3.69 8.02 -6.32
C VAL A 131 -2.69 9.16 -6.48
N VAL A 132 -1.44 8.92 -6.10
CA VAL A 132 -0.32 9.81 -6.36
C VAL A 132 0.76 9.05 -7.12
N ILE A 133 1.17 9.57 -8.27
CA ILE A 133 2.26 9.02 -9.07
C ILE A 133 3.37 10.06 -9.14
N ASP A 134 4.58 9.69 -8.72
CA ASP A 134 5.76 10.56 -8.72
C ASP A 134 5.47 11.98 -8.17
N ASN A 135 4.80 12.04 -7.02
CA ASN A 135 4.37 13.25 -6.31
C ASN A 135 3.26 14.09 -6.98
N ARG A 136 2.56 13.54 -7.98
CA ARG A 136 1.39 14.18 -8.62
C ARG A 136 0.14 13.39 -8.35
N GLU A 137 -0.88 14.05 -7.83
CA GLU A 137 -2.20 13.45 -7.69
C GLU A 137 -2.81 13.20 -9.07
N MET A 138 -3.29 11.98 -9.29
CA MET A 138 -3.83 11.55 -10.58
C MET A 138 -5.34 11.29 -10.47
N PRO A 139 -6.13 11.67 -11.49
CA PRO A 139 -7.55 11.36 -11.51
C PRO A 139 -7.83 9.86 -11.60
N VAL A 140 -8.68 9.35 -10.70
CA VAL A 140 -9.28 8.03 -10.83
C VAL A 140 -10.55 8.18 -11.68
N ILE A 141 -10.51 7.66 -12.91
CA ILE A 141 -11.59 7.85 -13.89
C ILE A 141 -12.59 6.70 -13.92
N MET A 142 -12.22 5.54 -13.37
CA MET A 142 -13.12 4.40 -13.24
C MET A 142 -12.74 3.54 -12.04
N THR A 143 -13.75 3.00 -11.37
CA THR A 143 -13.60 2.04 -10.26
C THR A 143 -14.54 0.88 -10.51
N ASN A 144 -14.01 -0.33 -10.65
CA ASN A 144 -14.77 -1.55 -10.82
C ASN A 144 -14.62 -2.43 -9.58
N LEU A 145 -15.72 -3.04 -9.15
CA LEU A 145 -15.68 -4.09 -8.15
C LEU A 145 -15.32 -5.42 -8.82
N VAL A 146 -14.37 -6.14 -8.24
CA VAL A 146 -13.94 -7.47 -8.65
C VAL A 146 -14.28 -8.45 -7.54
N LYS A 147 -14.74 -9.65 -7.91
CA LYS A 147 -14.87 -10.78 -6.99
C LYS A 147 -13.70 -11.74 -7.22
N GLU A 148 -12.92 -11.96 -6.17
CA GLU A 148 -11.84 -12.94 -6.13
C GLU A 148 -12.31 -14.17 -5.35
N PHE A 149 -12.01 -15.36 -5.84
CA PHE A 149 -12.19 -16.59 -5.06
C PHE A 149 -10.87 -16.94 -4.38
N ALA A 150 -10.84 -16.92 -3.04
CA ALA A 150 -9.66 -17.24 -2.26
C ALA A 150 -9.95 -18.37 -1.27
N GLY A 151 -9.40 -19.55 -1.59
CA GLY A 151 -9.60 -20.76 -0.79
C GLY A 151 -11.04 -21.25 -0.86
N ASP A 152 -11.83 -20.95 0.16
CA ASP A 152 -13.22 -21.42 0.33
C ASP A 152 -14.24 -20.26 0.35
N ARG A 153 -13.81 -19.03 0.04
CA ARG A 153 -14.66 -17.83 0.10
C ARG A 153 -14.43 -16.88 -1.07
N GLU A 154 -15.47 -16.10 -1.36
CA GLU A 154 -15.36 -14.93 -2.22
C GLU A 154 -14.93 -13.72 -1.39
N MET A 155 -14.08 -12.89 -1.98
CA MET A 155 -13.65 -11.61 -1.42
C MET A 155 -13.82 -10.51 -2.46
N SER A 156 -14.12 -9.30 -1.99
CA SER A 156 -14.20 -8.13 -2.87
C SER A 156 -12.83 -7.48 -3.03
N ALA A 157 -12.51 -7.12 -4.26
CA ALA A 157 -11.35 -6.34 -4.66
C ALA A 157 -11.78 -5.21 -5.60
N PHE A 158 -10.86 -4.31 -5.92
CA PHE A 158 -11.10 -3.20 -6.84
C PHE A 158 -10.12 -3.24 -8.00
N LEU A 159 -10.62 -2.89 -9.18
CA LEU A 159 -9.83 -2.58 -10.36
C LEU A 159 -10.14 -1.12 -10.76
N ILE A 160 -9.16 -0.25 -10.57
CA ILE A 160 -9.29 1.17 -10.87
C ILE A 160 -8.52 1.53 -12.14
N GLN A 161 -9.05 2.50 -12.87
CA GLN A 161 -8.36 3.15 -13.98
C GLN A 161 -7.94 4.56 -13.55
N VAL A 162 -6.65 4.84 -13.71
CA VAL A 162 -6.02 6.10 -13.34
C VAL A 162 -5.58 6.80 -14.62
N GLU A 163 -6.00 8.04 -14.81
CA GLU A 163 -5.57 8.85 -15.96
C GLU A 163 -4.09 9.22 -15.84
N THR A 164 -3.36 9.11 -16.95
CA THR A 164 -1.97 9.56 -17.07
C THR A 164 -1.86 10.70 -18.08
N THR A 165 -0.75 11.43 -18.06
CA THR A 165 -0.53 12.52 -19.03
C THR A 165 -0.24 12.02 -20.44
N GLU A 166 0.25 10.78 -20.57
CA GLU A 166 0.62 10.14 -21.84
C GLU A 166 0.52 8.60 -21.76
N SER A 167 0.39 7.92 -22.89
CA SER A 167 0.09 6.48 -22.97
C SER A 167 1.19 5.57 -22.43
N ASN A 168 2.45 6.03 -22.44
CA ASN A 168 3.61 5.30 -21.95
C ASN A 168 4.36 6.11 -20.88
N MET A 169 3.60 6.80 -20.03
CA MET A 169 4.17 7.62 -18.97
C MET A 169 5.12 6.76 -18.12
N LEU A 170 6.39 7.16 -18.08
CA LEU A 170 7.34 6.57 -17.14
C LEU A 170 6.90 6.97 -15.73
N TRP A 171 6.80 6.00 -14.84
CA TRP A 171 6.44 6.21 -13.45
C TRP A 171 7.35 5.37 -12.56
N HIS A 172 7.78 5.93 -11.44
CA HIS A 172 8.71 5.27 -10.51
C HIS A 172 7.99 4.77 -9.26
N LYS A 173 7.07 5.57 -8.73
CA LYS A 173 6.35 5.30 -7.49
C LYS A 173 4.85 5.56 -7.67
N PHE A 174 4.04 4.58 -7.28
CA PHE A 174 2.59 4.69 -7.23
C PHE A 174 2.14 4.53 -5.77
N ASP A 175 1.56 5.59 -5.22
CA ASP A 175 0.97 5.61 -3.89
C ASP A 175 -0.56 5.55 -4.01
N LEU A 176 -1.17 4.60 -3.30
CA LEU A 176 -2.61 4.42 -3.23
C LEU A 176 -3.09 4.70 -1.81
N GLN A 177 -4.17 5.46 -1.68
CA GLN A 177 -4.85 5.74 -0.42
C GLN A 177 -6.35 5.47 -0.57
N ILE A 178 -6.95 4.88 0.45
CA ILE A 178 -8.39 4.66 0.54
C ILE A 178 -8.94 5.20 1.86
N VAL A 179 -10.16 5.74 1.79
CA VAL A 179 -10.95 6.16 2.96
C VAL A 179 -12.36 5.61 2.83
N ASP A 180 -12.88 4.92 3.85
CA ASP A 180 -14.28 4.43 3.86
C ASP A 180 -15.27 5.49 4.39
N LYS A 181 -16.57 5.20 4.29
CA LYS A 181 -17.64 6.08 4.79
C LYS A 181 -17.56 6.42 6.28
N ASP A 182 -16.90 5.58 7.07
CA ASP A 182 -16.73 5.75 8.51
C ASP A 182 -15.39 6.46 8.82
N ASN A 183 -14.74 7.00 7.78
CA ASN A 183 -13.47 7.73 7.82
C ASN A 183 -12.30 6.88 8.32
N HIS A 184 -12.33 5.56 8.12
CA HIS A 184 -11.15 4.71 8.27
C HIS A 184 -10.24 4.87 7.07
N TYR A 185 -8.93 4.71 7.27
CA TYR A 185 -7.91 4.99 6.27
C TYR A 185 -6.97 3.81 6.06
N GLY A 186 -6.45 3.67 4.84
CA GLY A 186 -5.37 2.75 4.51
C GLY A 186 -4.56 3.25 3.33
N ALA A 187 -3.31 2.83 3.24
CA ALA A 187 -2.44 3.16 2.13
C ALA A 187 -1.49 2.01 1.77
N ALA A 188 -0.99 2.06 0.55
CA ALA A 188 0.07 1.19 0.05
C ALA A 188 0.88 1.90 -1.04
N THR A 189 2.08 1.39 -1.29
CA THR A 189 2.97 1.88 -2.32
C THR A 189 3.46 0.72 -3.18
N ILE A 190 3.68 0.98 -4.46
CA ILE A 190 4.42 0.07 -5.34
C ILE A 190 5.42 0.88 -6.16
N PHE A 191 6.64 0.36 -6.26
CA PHE A 191 7.64 0.88 -7.18
C PHE A 191 7.59 0.12 -8.51
N ASN A 192 7.87 0.82 -9.60
CA ASN A 192 7.94 0.22 -10.93
C ASN A 192 9.28 -0.51 -11.11
N THR A 193 9.25 -1.76 -11.57
CA THR A 193 10.44 -2.58 -11.80
C THR A 193 10.99 -2.49 -13.23
N ASP A 194 10.24 -1.90 -14.15
CA ASP A 194 10.48 -1.97 -15.58
C ASP A 194 11.25 -0.77 -16.14
N ILE A 195 11.83 0.06 -15.27
CA ILE A 195 12.54 1.31 -15.60
C ILE A 195 13.98 1.34 -15.09
#